data_AF-J9AS60-F1
#
_entry.id   AF-J9AS60-F1
#
_cell.length_a   1.000
_cell.length_b   1.000
_cell.length_c   1.000
_cell.angle_alpha   90.00
_cell.angle_beta   90.00
_cell.angle_gamma   90.00
#
_symmetry.space_group_name_H-M   'P 1'
#
loop_
_entity.id
_entity.type
_entity.pdbx_description
1 polymer ?
#
loop_
_entity_poly.entity_id
_entity_poly.type
_entity_poly.pdbx_seq_one_letter_code
_entity_poly.pdbx_strand_id
1 'polypeptide(L)'
;MSRSLLLINPGNINRIKSLYTISCYFLTSTAPTTSRKIFSKPNQPNIVLVDAVRTPFLQSRTMFKNMMAIDLQRAALLALMDRTKVNIQEVGHIVCGTVIQEYKTSNVAREAALMAGFSKKIPAHTVTLACISSNVAITNVMNMLSTGYCNA
;
A
#
# COMPACT_ATOMS: atom_id res chain seq x y z
N MET A 1 17.21 -23.05 19.66
CA MET A 1 18.67 -22.85 19.65
C MET A 1 19.33 -24.05 18.98
N SER A 2 19.80 -23.89 17.74
CA SER A 2 20.85 -24.72 17.16
C SER A 2 21.59 -23.85 16.15
N ARG A 3 22.84 -23.52 16.48
CA ARG A 3 23.75 -22.66 15.71
C ARG A 3 24.46 -23.53 14.67
N SER A 4 24.34 -23.20 13.39
CA SER A 4 25.29 -23.59 12.36
C SER A 4 26.02 -22.34 11.87
N LEU A 5 27.21 -22.15 12.42
CA LEU A 5 28.16 -21.09 12.11
C LEU A 5 28.81 -21.43 10.76
N LEU A 6 28.49 -20.71 9.68
CA LEU A 6 29.24 -20.79 8.42
C LEU A 6 30.25 -19.64 8.37
N LEU A 7 31.51 -19.99 8.63
CA LEU A 7 32.68 -19.15 8.38
C LEU A 7 32.88 -19.02 6.86
N ILE A 8 32.63 -17.83 6.32
CA ILE A 8 32.93 -17.47 4.94
C ILE A 8 34.42 -17.09 4.87
N ASN A 9 35.25 -17.93 4.26
CA ASN A 9 36.65 -17.63 3.98
C ASN A 9 36.77 -17.08 2.53
N PRO A 10 37.31 -15.87 2.30
CA PRO A 10 37.17 -15.13 1.04
C PRO A 10 38.28 -15.48 0.04
N GLY A 11 38.30 -16.73 -0.44
CA GLY A 11 39.45 -17.26 -1.20
C GLY A 11 39.21 -17.81 -2.60
N ASN A 12 37.98 -17.90 -3.14
CA ASN A 12 37.79 -18.52 -4.45
C ASN A 12 36.46 -18.13 -5.14
N ILE A 13 36.44 -17.03 -5.89
CA ILE A 13 35.21 -16.44 -6.45
C ILE A 13 34.92 -16.81 -7.92
N ASN A 14 35.75 -17.65 -8.55
CA ASN A 14 35.69 -17.92 -9.99
C ASN A 14 35.07 -19.27 -10.40
N ARG A 15 34.13 -19.82 -9.63
CA ARG A 15 33.40 -21.04 -10.03
C ARG A 15 31.89 -20.94 -9.73
N ILE A 16 31.23 -19.95 -10.31
CA ILE A 16 29.76 -19.90 -10.35
C ILE A 16 29.29 -20.69 -11.57
N LYS A 17 28.99 -21.97 -11.39
CA LYS A 17 28.15 -22.74 -12.31
C LYS A 17 26.80 -23.00 -11.65
N SER A 18 25.76 -22.62 -12.39
CA SER A 18 24.33 -22.89 -12.23
C SER A 18 23.98 -24.01 -11.25
N LEU A 19 23.36 -23.64 -10.12
CA LEU A 19 22.51 -24.51 -9.33
C LEU A 19 21.12 -23.87 -9.22
N TYR A 20 20.49 -23.68 -10.37
CA TYR A 20 19.04 -23.67 -10.49
C TYR A 20 18.53 -25.07 -10.10
N THR A 21 18.28 -25.33 -8.82
CA THR A 21 17.25 -26.27 -8.32
C THR A 21 17.16 -26.11 -6.81
N ILE A 22 16.52 -25.03 -6.33
CA ILE A 22 15.96 -25.02 -4.97
C ILE A 22 14.47 -25.29 -5.15
N SER A 23 14.11 -26.55 -4.93
CA SER A 23 12.73 -27.00 -4.81
C SER A 23 12.10 -26.31 -3.59
N CYS A 24 11.49 -25.14 -3.80
CA CYS A 24 10.59 -24.54 -2.82
C CYS A 24 9.37 -25.44 -2.71
N TYR A 25 9.32 -26.24 -1.64
CA TYR A 25 8.09 -26.88 -1.19
C TYR A 25 7.04 -25.78 -1.00
N PHE A 26 6.04 -25.75 -1.87
CA PHE A 26 4.83 -24.96 -1.70
C PHE A 26 4.13 -25.49 -0.43
N LEU A 27 4.38 -24.84 0.70
CA LEU A 27 3.49 -24.90 1.85
C LEU A 27 2.23 -24.14 1.45
N THR A 28 1.23 -24.87 0.93
CA THR A 28 -0.14 -24.38 0.84
C THR A 28 -0.66 -24.20 2.27
N SER A 29 -0.43 -23.02 2.84
CA SER A 29 -1.11 -22.59 4.07
C SER A 29 -2.58 -22.40 3.72
N THR A 30 -3.39 -23.44 3.92
CA THR A 30 -4.86 -23.30 3.93
C THR A 30 -5.24 -22.57 5.20
N ALA A 31 -5.40 -21.25 5.11
CA ALA A 31 -5.94 -20.45 6.21
C ALA A 31 -7.32 -21.02 6.61
N PRO A 32 -7.63 -21.13 7.91
CA PRO A 32 -8.91 -21.65 8.38
C PRO A 32 -10.06 -20.75 7.89
N THR A 33 -11.04 -21.35 7.21
CA THR A 33 -12.25 -20.68 6.73
C THR A 33 -13.20 -20.43 7.90
N THR A 34 -12.94 -19.38 8.68
CA THR A 34 -13.89 -18.91 9.70
C THR A 34 -15.15 -18.43 8.99
N SER A 35 -16.30 -19.05 9.30
CA SER A 35 -17.62 -18.63 8.81
C SER A 35 -17.82 -17.13 9.05
N ARG A 36 -17.76 -16.35 7.96
CA ARG A 36 -17.92 -14.89 8.01
C ARG A 36 -19.40 -14.60 8.21
N LYS A 37 -19.79 -14.14 9.40
CA LYS A 37 -21.09 -13.52 9.59
C LYS A 37 -21.17 -12.27 8.72
N ILE A 38 -22.04 -12.27 7.72
CA ILE A 38 -22.30 -11.14 6.85
C ILE A 38 -23.14 -10.14 7.64
N PHE A 39 -22.49 -9.15 8.25
CA PHE A 39 -23.17 -8.02 8.88
C PHE A 39 -23.50 -6.96 7.81
N SER A 40 -24.34 -7.31 6.83
CA SER A 40 -24.87 -6.34 5.87
C SER A 40 -26.11 -5.68 6.45
N LYS A 41 -26.12 -4.35 6.58
CA LYS A 41 -27.35 -3.61 6.91
C LYS A 41 -28.26 -3.62 5.68
N PRO A 42 -29.58 -3.87 5.83
CA PRO A 42 -30.50 -3.73 4.71
C PRO A 42 -30.48 -2.27 4.20
N ASN A 43 -30.50 -2.09 2.87
CA ASN A 43 -30.48 -0.81 2.16
C ASN A 43 -29.16 0.00 2.19
N GLN A 44 -28.00 -0.63 2.43
CA GLN A 44 -26.69 0.02 2.24
C GLN A 44 -25.80 -0.82 1.32
N PRO A 45 -24.98 -0.19 0.45
CA PRO A 45 -24.02 -0.94 -0.35
C PRO A 45 -22.99 -1.61 0.56
N ASN A 46 -22.66 -2.86 0.26
CA ASN A 46 -21.63 -3.60 0.99
C ASN A 46 -20.25 -3.10 0.55
N ILE A 47 -19.58 -2.34 1.42
CA ILE A 47 -18.23 -1.83 1.20
C ILE A 47 -17.23 -2.82 1.79
N VAL A 48 -16.26 -3.26 0.98
CA VAL A 48 -15.25 -4.25 1.37
C VAL A 48 -13.84 -3.73 1.14
N LEU A 49 -12.90 -4.14 1.99
CA LEU A 49 -11.47 -3.94 1.78
C LEU A 49 -10.93 -5.08 0.93
N VAL A 50 -10.47 -4.78 -0.29
CA VAL A 50 -9.93 -5.77 -1.23
C VAL A 50 -8.52 -6.20 -0.81
N ASP A 51 -7.61 -5.24 -0.68
CA ASP A 51 -6.24 -5.47 -0.25
C ASP A 51 -5.65 -4.19 0.38
N ALA A 52 -4.53 -4.34 1.07
CA ALA A 52 -3.81 -3.23 1.70
C ALA A 52 -2.30 -3.41 1.63
N VAL A 53 -1.60 -2.30 1.43
CA VAL A 53 -0.13 -2.24 1.44
C VAL A 53 0.35 -1.07 2.28
N ARG A 54 1.62 -1.10 2.66
CA ARG A 54 2.30 0.00 3.33
C ARG A 54 3.78 -0.02 3.02
N THR A 55 4.41 1.14 3.12
CA THR A 55 5.87 1.24 3.19
C THR A 55 6.37 0.70 4.54
N PRO A 56 7.65 0.29 4.64
CA PRO A 56 8.24 -0.07 5.92
C PRO A 56 8.33 1.16 6.84
N PHE A 57 7.97 1.01 8.12
CA PHE A 57 8.15 2.07 9.10
C PHE A 57 9.60 2.13 9.53
N LEU A 58 10.27 3.24 9.23
CA LEU A 58 11.66 3.48 9.59
C LEU A 58 11.74 4.66 10.56
N GLN A 59 12.79 4.66 11.38
CA GLN A 59 13.06 5.79 12.26
C GLN A 59 13.34 7.06 11.43
N SER A 60 12.80 8.20 11.86
CA SER A 60 13.04 9.48 11.20
C SER A 60 14.53 9.78 11.06
N ARG A 61 14.91 10.46 9.96
CA ARG A 61 16.30 10.81 9.60
C ARG A 61 17.24 9.63 9.27
N THR A 62 16.70 8.43 9.05
CA THR A 62 17.47 7.26 8.57
C THR A 62 17.42 7.14 7.05
N MET A 63 16.91 6.03 6.49
CA MET A 63 16.94 5.75 5.05
C MET A 63 16.02 6.65 4.23
N PHE A 64 14.91 7.12 4.81
CA PHE A 64 13.93 7.98 4.13
C PHE A 64 14.22 9.48 4.25
N LYS A 65 15.39 9.87 4.78
CA LYS A 65 15.72 11.27 5.09
C LYS A 65 15.72 12.22 3.88
N ASN A 66 16.01 11.70 2.68
CA ASN A 66 16.10 12.48 1.45
C ASN A 66 14.84 12.35 0.57
N MET A 67 13.79 11.68 1.07
CA MET A 67 12.53 11.52 0.35
C MET A 67 11.46 12.43 0.91
N MET A 68 10.60 12.94 0.03
CA MET A 68 9.44 13.71 0.43
C MET A 68 8.27 12.76 0.78
N ALA A 69 7.29 13.27 1.53
CA ALA A 69 6.08 12.51 1.86
C ALA A 69 5.36 11.97 0.61
N ILE A 70 5.42 12.72 -0.49
CA ILE A 70 4.85 12.34 -1.79
C ILE A 70 5.53 11.10 -2.37
N ASP A 71 6.85 11.00 -2.28
CA ASP A 71 7.58 9.85 -2.81
C ASP A 71 7.18 8.56 -2.08
N LEU A 72 6.99 8.65 -0.76
CA LEU A 72 6.53 7.54 0.07
C LEU A 72 5.08 7.16 -0.26
N GLN A 73 4.19 8.15 -0.44
CA GLN A 73 2.81 7.90 -0.85
C GLN A 73 2.74 7.30 -2.26
N ARG A 74 3.53 7.82 -3.22
CA ARG A 74 3.66 7.27 -4.58
C ARG A 74 4.07 5.81 -4.55
N ALA A 75 5.11 5.48 -3.77
CA ALA A 75 5.59 4.11 -3.64
C ALA A 75 4.51 3.18 -3.07
N ALA A 76 3.74 3.64 -2.08
CA ALA A 76 2.63 2.86 -1.54
C ALA A 76 1.51 2.64 -2.57
N LEU A 77 1.14 3.67 -3.34
CA LEU A 77 0.11 3.57 -4.38
C LEU A 77 0.52 2.61 -5.50
N LEU A 78 1.77 2.70 -5.99
CA LEU A 78 2.29 1.80 -7.02
C LEU A 78 2.31 0.34 -6.54
N ALA A 79 2.78 0.11 -5.32
CA ALA A 79 2.79 -1.23 -4.73
C ALA A 79 1.37 -1.79 -4.55
N LEU A 80 0.38 -0.93 -4.27
CA LEU A 80 -1.01 -1.35 -4.18
C LEU A 80 -1.52 -1.82 -5.54
N MET A 81 -1.31 -1.03 -6.59
CA MET A 81 -1.75 -1.36 -7.95
C MET A 81 -1.07 -2.62 -8.49
N ASP A 82 0.23 -2.79 -8.22
CA ASP A 82 0.98 -4.00 -8.61
C ASP A 82 0.43 -5.26 -7.92
N ARG A 83 0.07 -5.13 -6.63
CA ARG A 83 -0.45 -6.24 -5.84
C ARG A 83 -1.90 -6.59 -6.18
N THR A 84 -2.76 -5.59 -6.37
CA THR A 84 -4.19 -5.81 -6.68
C THR A 84 -4.43 -6.15 -8.15
N LYS A 85 -3.50 -5.77 -9.05
CA LYS A 85 -3.61 -5.94 -10.51
C LYS A 85 -4.88 -5.30 -11.11
N VAL A 86 -5.41 -4.29 -10.44
CA VAL A 86 -6.55 -3.50 -10.92
C VAL A 86 -6.05 -2.44 -11.91
N ASN A 87 -6.88 -2.11 -12.91
CA ASN A 87 -6.53 -1.06 -13.83
C ASN A 87 -6.56 0.31 -13.12
N ILE A 88 -5.46 1.06 -13.22
CA ILE A 88 -5.29 2.39 -12.63
C ILE A 88 -6.42 3.36 -13.06
N GLN A 89 -7.02 3.15 -14.23
CA GLN A 89 -8.09 4.00 -14.77
C GLN A 89 -9.47 3.74 -14.14
N GLU A 90 -9.67 2.60 -13.47
CA GLU A 90 -10.96 2.25 -12.86
C GLU A 90 -11.16 2.95 -11.51
N VAL A 91 -10.06 3.37 -10.86
CA VAL A 91 -10.10 4.00 -9.55
C VAL A 91 -10.89 5.30 -9.56
N GLY A 92 -12.05 5.32 -8.89
CA GLY A 92 -12.95 6.46 -8.89
C GLY A 92 -12.47 7.68 -8.09
N HIS A 93 -11.85 7.47 -6.92
CA HIS A 93 -11.40 8.56 -6.06
C HIS A 93 -10.21 8.14 -5.19
N ILE A 94 -9.24 9.04 -4.97
CA ILE A 94 -8.09 8.81 -4.10
C ILE A 94 -8.14 9.77 -2.89
N VAL A 95 -7.96 9.24 -1.69
CA VAL A 95 -7.87 10.07 -0.47
C VAL A 95 -6.66 9.62 0.33
N CYS A 96 -5.81 10.55 0.74
CA CYS A 96 -4.65 10.24 1.57
C CYS A 96 -4.62 11.11 2.83
N GLY A 97 -4.25 10.49 3.94
CA GLY A 97 -4.03 11.20 5.21
C GLY A 97 -2.58 11.69 5.32
N THR A 98 -2.39 12.94 5.73
CA THR A 98 -1.07 13.45 6.19
C THR A 98 -1.26 14.59 7.18
N VAL A 99 -0.40 14.65 8.20
CA VAL A 99 -0.48 15.68 9.26
C VAL A 99 0.37 16.89 8.91
N ILE A 100 1.64 16.65 8.59
CA ILE A 100 2.60 17.69 8.23
C ILE A 100 2.63 17.74 6.70
N GLN A 101 2.16 18.86 6.15
CA GLN A 101 2.13 19.09 4.71
C GLN A 101 3.36 19.88 4.29
N GLU A 102 3.89 19.53 3.12
CA GLU A 102 4.93 20.30 2.46
C GLU A 102 4.29 21.48 1.72
N TYR A 103 4.83 22.69 1.90
CA TYR A 103 4.24 23.91 1.31
C TYR A 103 4.23 23.90 -0.21
N LYS A 104 5.20 23.21 -0.84
CA LYS A 104 5.27 23.06 -2.30
C LYS A 104 4.10 22.24 -2.85
N THR A 105 3.46 21.43 -2.01
CA THR A 105 2.46 20.47 -2.43
C THR A 105 1.31 20.45 -1.44
N SER A 106 0.41 21.44 -1.59
CA SER A 106 -0.75 21.58 -0.70
C SER A 106 -1.62 20.32 -0.67
N ASN A 107 -1.77 19.67 -1.83
CA ASN A 107 -2.50 18.41 -1.97
C ASN A 107 -1.54 17.25 -2.26
N VAL A 108 -0.90 16.76 -1.20
CA VAL A 108 0.05 15.64 -1.23
C VAL A 108 -0.53 14.40 -1.94
N ALA A 109 -1.81 14.07 -1.68
CA ALA A 109 -2.52 12.96 -2.31
C ALA A 109 -2.59 13.11 -3.84
N ARG A 110 -2.85 14.33 -4.33
CA ARG A 110 -2.96 14.60 -5.77
C ARG A 110 -1.61 14.50 -6.46
N GLU A 111 -0.59 15.09 -5.89
CA GLU A 111 0.76 15.01 -6.45
C GLU A 111 1.27 13.56 -6.47
N ALA A 112 1.05 12.80 -5.38
CA ALA A 112 1.41 11.39 -5.30
C ALA A 112 0.68 10.54 -6.35
N ALA A 113 -0.62 10.77 -6.55
CA ALA A 113 -1.41 10.07 -7.57
C ALA A 113 -0.92 10.37 -8.98
N LEU A 114 -0.66 11.64 -9.32
CA LEU A 114 -0.14 12.01 -10.64
C LEU A 114 1.24 11.40 -10.89
N MET A 115 2.12 11.42 -9.89
CA MET A 115 3.46 10.80 -9.98
C MET A 115 3.40 9.28 -10.07
N ALA A 116 2.37 8.63 -9.53
CA ALA A 116 2.14 7.19 -9.64
C ALA A 116 1.48 6.77 -10.97
N GLY A 117 1.13 7.72 -11.85
CA GLY A 117 0.56 7.44 -13.16
C GLY A 117 -0.98 7.35 -13.17
N PHE A 118 -1.65 7.79 -12.12
CA PHE A 118 -3.11 7.87 -12.11
C PHE A 118 -3.61 8.92 -13.10
N SER A 119 -4.80 8.67 -13.65
CA SER A 119 -5.43 9.57 -14.61
C SER A 119 -5.68 10.95 -14.03
N LYS A 120 -5.44 12.00 -14.84
CA LYS A 120 -5.77 13.39 -14.46
C LYS A 120 -7.26 13.58 -14.17
N LYS A 121 -8.12 12.72 -14.70
CA LYS A 121 -9.58 12.75 -14.45
C LYS A 121 -9.97 12.32 -13.04
N ILE A 122 -9.14 11.50 -12.38
CA ILE A 122 -9.45 10.95 -11.06
C ILE A 122 -9.27 12.05 -10.01
N PRO A 123 -10.30 12.41 -9.22
CA PRO A 123 -10.16 13.35 -8.13
C PRO A 123 -9.32 12.75 -6.99
N ALA A 124 -8.48 13.60 -6.39
CA ALA A 124 -7.68 13.23 -5.22
C ALA A 124 -7.63 14.39 -4.22
N HIS A 125 -7.79 14.10 -2.94
CA HIS A 125 -7.68 15.10 -1.88
C HIS A 125 -6.96 14.57 -0.64
N THR A 126 -6.33 15.49 0.08
CA THR A 126 -5.57 15.21 1.29
C THR A 126 -6.41 15.58 2.51
N VAL A 127 -6.43 14.71 3.52
CA VAL A 127 -7.11 14.96 4.79
C VAL A 127 -6.12 15.03 5.94
N THR A 128 -6.39 15.88 6.92
CA THR A 128 -5.57 16.03 8.12
C THR A 128 -6.43 16.03 9.37
N LEU A 129 -6.13 15.11 10.28
CA LEU A 129 -6.69 15.05 11.63
C LEU A 129 -5.71 14.31 12.54
N ALA A 130 -4.54 14.94 12.78
CA ALA A 130 -3.49 14.39 13.64
C ALA A 130 -3.21 12.89 13.38
N CYS A 131 -2.98 12.10 14.42
CA CYS A 131 -2.64 10.68 14.32
C CYS A 131 -3.70 9.84 13.57
N ILE A 132 -4.95 10.29 13.51
CA ILE A 132 -6.06 9.55 12.89
C ILE A 132 -6.35 10.00 11.45
N SER A 133 -5.48 10.81 10.84
CA SER A 133 -5.65 11.29 9.45
C SER A 133 -5.91 10.16 8.45
N SER A 134 -5.20 9.04 8.57
CA SER A 134 -5.39 7.89 7.70
C SER A 134 -6.75 7.21 7.91
N ASN A 135 -7.25 7.17 9.14
CA ASN A 135 -8.58 6.64 9.43
C ASN A 135 -9.66 7.56 8.87
N VAL A 136 -9.48 8.89 8.98
CA VAL A 136 -10.38 9.86 8.34
C VAL A 136 -10.41 9.68 6.83
N ALA A 137 -9.26 9.40 6.19
CA ALA A 137 -9.21 9.11 4.76
C ALA A 137 -10.08 7.89 4.39
N ILE A 138 -9.98 6.81 5.17
CA ILE A 138 -10.81 5.61 4.98
C ILE A 138 -12.29 5.94 5.17
N THR A 139 -12.64 6.63 6.26
CA THR A 139 -14.03 7.02 6.55
C THR A 139 -14.62 7.89 5.44
N ASN A 140 -13.86 8.85 4.91
CA ASN A 140 -14.30 9.70 3.81
C ASN A 140 -14.58 8.87 2.54
N VAL A 141 -13.71 7.92 2.20
CA VAL A 141 -13.94 7.01 1.06
C VAL A 141 -15.16 6.13 1.29
N MET A 142 -15.33 5.56 2.49
CA MET A 142 -16.51 4.77 2.83
C MET A 142 -17.80 5.59 2.70
N ASN A 143 -17.79 6.85 3.12
CA ASN A 143 -18.93 7.74 2.97
C ASN A 143 -19.24 8.01 1.49
N MET A 144 -18.23 8.28 0.66
CA MET A 144 -18.41 8.51 -0.79
C MET A 144 -18.96 7.27 -1.50
N LEU A 145 -18.50 6.07 -1.12
CA LEU A 145 -19.05 4.80 -1.65
C LEU A 145 -20.49 4.58 -1.16
N SER A 146 -20.77 4.89 0.10
CA SER A 146 -22.12 4.70 0.67
C SER A 146 -23.16 5.64 0.08
N THR A 147 -22.77 6.85 -0.34
CA THR A 147 -23.68 7.81 -1.00
C THR A 147 -23.77 7.61 -2.51
N GLY A 148 -22.97 6.71 -3.10
CA GLY A 148 -22.88 6.52 -4.54
C GLY A 148 -22.16 7.66 -5.28
N TYR A 149 -21.41 8.50 -4.57
CA TYR A 149 -20.62 9.59 -5.17
C TYR A 149 -19.43 9.06 -5.96
N CYS A 150 -18.84 7.96 -5.51
CA CYS A 150 -17.85 7.21 -6.28
C CYS A 150 -18.24 5.73 -6.35
N ASN A 151 -17.87 5.09 -7.46
CA ASN A 151 -17.88 3.64 -7.60
C ASN A 151 -16.42 3.14 -7.57
N ALA A 152 -16.25 1.86 -7.23
CA ALA A 152 -14.96 1.18 -7.22
C ALA A 152 -14.36 1.11 -8.63
#